data_AF-A0A2E2UZT4-F1
#
_entry.id   AF-A0A2E2UZT4-F1
#
_cell.length_a   1.000
_cell.length_b   1.000
_cell.length_c   1.000
_cell.angle_alpha   90.00
_cell.angle_beta   90.00
_cell.angle_gamma   90.00
#
_symmetry.space_group_name_H-M   'P 1'
#
loop_
_entity.id
_entity.type
_entity.pdbx_description
1 polymer ?
#
loop_
_entity_poly.entity_id
_entity_poly.type
_entity_poly.pdbx_seq_one_letter_code
_entity_poly.pdbx_strand_id
1 'polypeptide(L)'
;MFKKTLIYILLLYSLSNYYEFFYWYLGDSQMVIEKAFKLSLLSSMPMFLVIVLIHFFYYPTNTGDSANVVSFPPIIFLFSMNLAFTIAMSNMYHYQIYQVPEILNIFRSKPIGIILILVSLIIFYISIKQFNKHSEDPIPTSPSNLIIINGIYSYTRNPMYLALLLMQIGIGMLLSVIHIVMFTVLTYLILKYFVIFPEEKYLEDKFGDIYVRYKKSVNRWI
;
A
#
# COMPACT_ATOMS: atom_id res chain seq x y z
N MET A 1 -21.09 -13.34 10.36
CA MET A 1 -20.98 -14.23 9.19
C MET A 1 -21.16 -13.46 7.88
N PHE A 2 -22.32 -12.81 7.66
CA PHE A 2 -22.63 -12.07 6.43
C PHE A 2 -21.55 -11.07 5.95
N LYS A 3 -21.03 -10.20 6.83
CA LYS A 3 -20.00 -9.20 6.49
C LYS A 3 -18.77 -9.80 5.79
N LYS A 4 -18.21 -10.87 6.37
CA LYS A 4 -17.03 -11.58 5.81
C LYS A 4 -17.37 -12.22 4.47
N THR A 5 -18.50 -12.91 4.38
CA THR A 5 -18.95 -13.57 3.15
C THR A 5 -19.13 -12.57 2.01
N LEU A 6 -19.76 -11.42 2.27
CA LEU A 6 -19.93 -10.35 1.28
C LEU A 6 -18.58 -9.83 0.76
N ILE A 7 -17.64 -9.53 1.68
CA ILE A 7 -16.29 -9.06 1.31
C ILE A 7 -15.57 -10.09 0.44
N TYR A 8 -15.63 -11.38 0.81
CA TYR A 8 -14.96 -12.42 0.04
C TYR A 8 -15.57 -12.62 -1.35
N ILE A 9 -16.90 -12.56 -1.49
CA ILE A 9 -17.56 -12.64 -2.79
C ILE A 9 -17.10 -11.49 -3.70
N LEU A 10 -17.14 -10.25 -3.19
CA LEU A 10 -16.72 -9.07 -3.94
C LEU A 10 -15.22 -9.12 -4.29
N LEU A 11 -14.39 -9.58 -3.35
CA LEU A 11 -12.95 -9.71 -3.56
C LEU A 11 -12.64 -10.75 -4.63
N LEU A 12 -13.24 -11.94 -4.57
CA LEU A 12 -13.05 -12.98 -5.57
C LEU A 12 -13.54 -12.53 -6.95
N TYR A 13 -14.69 -11.86 -7.01
CA TYR A 13 -15.20 -11.27 -8.25
C TYR A 13 -14.25 -10.21 -8.82
N SER A 14 -13.72 -9.33 -7.97
CA SER A 14 -12.74 -8.32 -8.41
C SER A 14 -11.46 -8.98 -8.92
N LEU A 15 -10.92 -9.95 -8.18
CA LEU A 15 -9.68 -10.65 -8.54
C LEU A 15 -9.83 -11.47 -9.82
N SER A 16 -10.99 -12.09 -10.08
CA SER A 16 -11.22 -12.81 -11.33
C SER A 16 -11.21 -11.87 -12.53
N ASN A 17 -11.85 -10.70 -12.43
CA ASN A 17 -11.82 -9.70 -13.49
C ASN A 17 -10.42 -9.10 -13.67
N TYR A 18 -9.68 -8.87 -12.58
CA TYR A 18 -8.28 -8.44 -12.66
C TYR A 18 -7.40 -9.48 -13.36
N TYR A 19 -7.60 -10.76 -13.06
CA TYR A 19 -6.90 -11.84 -13.72
C TYR A 19 -7.17 -11.86 -15.22
N GLU A 20 -8.44 -11.79 -15.65
CA GLU A 20 -8.78 -11.72 -17.07
C GLU A 20 -8.19 -10.49 -17.76
N PHE A 21 -8.26 -9.33 -17.10
CA PHE A 21 -7.69 -8.09 -17.61
C PHE A 21 -6.16 -8.22 -17.79
N PHE A 22 -5.44 -8.66 -16.76
CA PHE A 22 -3.97 -8.72 -16.81
C PHE A 22 -3.45 -9.88 -17.66
N TYR A 23 -4.19 -10.98 -17.76
CA TYR A 23 -3.90 -12.06 -18.70
C TYR A 23 -3.89 -11.54 -20.14
N TRP A 24 -4.88 -10.71 -20.49
CA TRP A 24 -4.89 -10.01 -21.77
C TRP A 24 -3.78 -8.95 -21.85
N TYR A 25 -3.71 -8.04 -20.89
CA TYR A 25 -2.85 -6.85 -20.93
C TYR A 25 -1.35 -7.18 -21.00
N LEU A 26 -0.94 -8.29 -20.38
CA LEU A 26 0.46 -8.77 -20.39
C LEU A 26 0.72 -9.83 -21.46
N GLY A 27 -0.31 -10.31 -22.14
CA GLY A 27 -0.21 -11.31 -23.20
C GLY A 27 -0.23 -10.70 -24.61
N ASP A 28 -0.19 -11.57 -25.62
CA ASP A 28 -0.14 -11.16 -27.03
C ASP A 28 -1.53 -11.05 -27.68
N SER A 29 -2.59 -11.38 -26.93
CA SER A 29 -3.96 -11.36 -27.44
C SER A 29 -4.48 -9.95 -27.65
N GLN A 30 -5.22 -9.72 -28.75
CA GLN A 30 -5.88 -8.45 -28.99
C GLN A 30 -7.25 -8.39 -28.28
N MET A 31 -7.59 -7.22 -27.72
CA MET A 31 -8.90 -6.95 -27.15
C MET A 31 -9.35 -5.55 -27.54
N VAL A 32 -10.64 -5.46 -27.84
CA VAL A 32 -11.33 -4.19 -28.08
C VAL A 32 -11.25 -3.33 -26.81
N ILE A 33 -10.89 -2.06 -26.96
CA ILE A 33 -10.56 -1.17 -25.84
C ILE A 33 -11.74 -0.95 -24.89
N GLU A 34 -12.97 -0.94 -25.39
CA GLU A 34 -14.21 -0.88 -24.64
C GLU A 34 -14.34 -2.08 -23.69
N LYS A 35 -13.95 -3.28 -24.14
CA LYS A 35 -13.98 -4.49 -23.33
C LYS A 35 -12.90 -4.46 -22.25
N ALA A 36 -11.70 -4.01 -22.59
CA ALA A 36 -10.62 -3.83 -21.62
C ALA A 36 -11.01 -2.81 -20.54
N PHE A 37 -11.60 -1.68 -20.95
CA PHE A 37 -12.09 -0.66 -20.03
C PHE A 37 -13.23 -1.19 -19.15
N LYS A 38 -14.20 -1.91 -19.72
CA LYS A 38 -15.28 -2.56 -18.95
C LYS A 38 -14.71 -3.53 -17.92
N LEU A 39 -13.78 -4.41 -18.30
CA LEU A 39 -13.12 -5.33 -17.37
C LEU A 39 -12.39 -4.58 -16.26
N SER A 40 -11.71 -3.47 -16.58
CA SER A 40 -11.04 -2.65 -15.57
C SER A 40 -12.02 -2.09 -14.53
N LEU A 41 -13.21 -1.63 -14.95
CA LEU A 41 -14.25 -1.13 -14.05
C LEU A 41 -14.89 -2.25 -13.21
N LEU A 42 -15.15 -3.41 -13.82
CA LEU A 42 -15.64 -4.60 -13.12
C LEU A 42 -14.62 -5.15 -12.12
N SER A 43 -13.33 -4.86 -12.34
CA SER A 43 -12.26 -5.16 -11.38
C SER A 43 -12.20 -4.12 -10.27
N SER A 44 -12.12 -2.83 -10.62
CA SER A 44 -11.79 -1.77 -9.67
C SER A 44 -12.95 -1.35 -8.79
N MET A 45 -14.17 -1.23 -9.32
CA MET A 45 -15.33 -0.77 -8.54
C MET A 45 -15.68 -1.72 -7.38
N PRO A 46 -15.74 -3.05 -7.57
CA PRO A 46 -15.94 -3.97 -6.46
C PRO A 46 -14.75 -3.96 -5.47
N MET A 47 -13.52 -3.74 -5.95
CA MET A 47 -12.37 -3.60 -5.05
C MET A 47 -12.46 -2.34 -4.19
N PHE A 48 -12.89 -1.19 -4.72
CA PHE A 48 -13.17 -0.01 -3.90
C PHE A 48 -14.20 -0.32 -2.81
N LEU A 49 -15.27 -1.04 -3.16
CA LEU A 49 -16.28 -1.45 -2.20
C LEU A 49 -15.68 -2.39 -1.13
N VAL A 50 -14.86 -3.37 -1.53
CA VAL A 50 -14.13 -4.25 -0.60
C VAL A 50 -13.27 -3.43 0.37
N ILE A 51 -12.46 -2.50 -0.14
CA ILE A 51 -11.57 -1.66 0.66
C ILE A 51 -12.37 -0.82 1.66
N VAL A 52 -13.45 -0.18 1.21
CA VAL A 52 -14.33 0.64 2.06
C VAL A 52 -15.04 -0.22 3.10
N LEU A 53 -15.56 -1.40 2.73
CA LEU A 53 -16.21 -2.31 3.66
C LEU A 53 -15.24 -2.88 4.70
N ILE A 54 -14.00 -3.19 4.31
CA ILE A 54 -12.98 -3.63 5.25
C ILE A 54 -12.70 -2.53 6.27
N HIS A 55 -12.47 -1.30 5.80
CA HIS A 55 -12.28 -0.18 6.70
C HIS A 55 -13.51 0.01 7.62
N PHE A 56 -14.71 0.13 7.05
CA PHE A 56 -15.92 0.37 7.83
C PHE A 56 -16.25 -0.74 8.85
N PHE A 57 -15.99 -2.01 8.53
CA PHE A 57 -16.34 -3.12 9.43
C PHE A 57 -15.24 -3.53 10.42
N TYR A 58 -13.96 -3.25 10.11
CA TYR A 58 -12.82 -3.77 10.88
C TYR A 58 -11.85 -2.70 11.38
N TYR A 59 -11.93 -1.47 10.88
CA TYR A 59 -11.13 -0.39 11.43
C TYR A 59 -11.65 -0.01 12.82
N PRO A 60 -10.83 -0.10 13.89
CA PRO A 60 -11.28 0.20 15.23
C PRO A 60 -11.40 1.71 15.42
N THR A 61 -12.55 2.17 15.91
CA THR A 61 -12.74 3.56 16.32
C THR A 61 -12.40 3.70 17.80
N ASN A 62 -11.32 4.41 18.11
CA ASN A 62 -10.97 4.93 19.44
C ASN A 62 -10.76 3.87 20.56
N THR A 63 -9.56 3.28 20.62
CA THR A 63 -9.19 2.27 21.65
C THR A 63 -8.57 2.87 22.93
N GLY A 64 -8.48 4.20 23.04
CA GLY A 64 -7.94 4.92 24.21
C GLY A 64 -6.41 4.92 24.30
N ASP A 65 -5.76 3.76 24.10
CA ASP A 65 -4.30 3.59 24.12
C ASP A 65 -3.79 3.18 22.74
N SER A 66 -3.92 4.05 21.75
CA SER A 66 -3.36 3.82 20.41
C SER A 66 -3.20 5.11 19.62
N ALA A 67 -2.50 5.02 18.49
CA ALA A 67 -2.37 6.13 17.56
C ALA A 67 -3.70 6.45 16.86
N ASN A 68 -4.05 7.74 16.82
CA ASN A 68 -5.22 8.23 16.10
C ASN A 68 -4.92 8.39 14.59
N VAL A 69 -4.76 7.25 13.90
CA VAL A 69 -4.55 7.21 12.45
C VAL A 69 -5.89 7.28 11.70
N VAL A 70 -5.89 7.54 10.40
CA VAL A 70 -7.15 7.62 9.62
C VAL A 70 -7.62 6.25 9.11
N SER A 71 -6.69 5.32 8.84
CA SER A 71 -7.00 3.98 8.34
C SER A 71 -5.78 3.06 8.49
N PHE A 72 -5.95 1.78 8.20
CA PHE A 72 -4.83 0.85 8.15
C PHE A 72 -3.90 1.16 6.97
N PRO A 73 -2.57 1.15 7.17
CA PRO A 73 -1.60 1.44 6.10
C PRO A 73 -1.77 0.56 4.84
N PRO A 74 -2.03 -0.77 4.94
CA PRO A 74 -2.31 -1.60 3.77
C PRO A 74 -3.59 -1.18 3.01
N ILE A 75 -4.62 -0.68 3.70
CA ILE A 75 -5.86 -0.20 3.07
C ILE A 75 -5.58 1.08 2.26
N ILE A 76 -4.80 2.01 2.82
CA ILE A 76 -4.38 3.24 2.11
C ILE A 76 -3.61 2.89 0.85
N PHE A 77 -2.64 1.98 0.96
CA PHE A 77 -1.86 1.47 -0.17
C PHE A 77 -2.77 0.85 -1.25
N LEU A 78 -3.66 -0.08 -0.88
CA LEU A 78 -4.56 -0.75 -1.81
C LEU A 78 -5.53 0.24 -2.48
N PHE A 79 -6.06 1.21 -1.73
CA PHE A 79 -6.94 2.24 -2.26
C PHE A 79 -6.22 3.10 -3.30
N SER A 80 -5.02 3.61 -2.97
CA SER A 80 -4.22 4.44 -3.87
C SER A 80 -3.82 3.68 -5.13
N MET A 81 -3.40 2.42 -5.01
CA MET A 81 -3.04 1.57 -6.15
C MET A 81 -4.25 1.31 -7.06
N ASN A 82 -5.42 1.01 -6.48
CA ASN A 82 -6.65 0.77 -7.23
C ASN A 82 -7.13 2.04 -7.95
N LEU A 83 -7.02 3.19 -7.29
CA LEU A 83 -7.31 4.50 -7.87
C LEU A 83 -6.37 4.83 -9.02
N ALA A 84 -5.07 4.60 -8.85
CA ALA A 84 -4.08 4.80 -9.89
C ALA A 84 -4.34 3.92 -11.12
N PHE A 85 -4.70 2.65 -10.90
CA PHE A 85 -5.10 1.73 -11.97
C PHE A 85 -6.36 2.21 -12.69
N THR A 86 -7.40 2.60 -11.95
CA THR A 86 -8.65 3.11 -12.53
C THR A 86 -8.40 4.35 -13.39
N ILE A 87 -7.61 5.30 -12.90
CA ILE A 87 -7.22 6.49 -13.65
C ILE A 87 -6.39 6.13 -14.88
N ALA A 88 -5.46 5.19 -14.77
CA ALA A 88 -4.68 4.71 -15.92
C ALA A 88 -5.58 4.15 -17.02
N MET A 89 -6.59 3.36 -16.64
CA MET A 89 -7.51 2.73 -17.59
C MET A 89 -8.50 3.74 -18.18
N SER A 90 -8.98 4.70 -17.38
CA SER A 90 -9.74 5.84 -17.89
C SER A 90 -8.92 6.69 -18.86
N ASN A 91 -7.65 6.94 -18.58
CA ASN A 91 -6.74 7.62 -19.50
C ASN A 91 -6.58 6.85 -20.81
N MET A 92 -6.32 5.54 -20.72
CA MET A 92 -6.22 4.66 -21.88
C MET A 92 -7.47 4.71 -22.76
N TYR A 93 -8.66 4.65 -22.17
CA TYR A 93 -9.92 4.62 -22.92
C TYR A 93 -10.31 5.99 -23.50
N HIS A 94 -10.29 7.05 -22.69
CA HIS A 94 -10.84 8.36 -23.09
C HIS A 94 -9.82 9.26 -23.79
N TYR A 95 -8.59 9.33 -23.28
CA TYR A 95 -7.60 10.32 -23.71
C TYR A 95 -6.47 9.73 -24.54
N GLN A 96 -6.26 8.41 -24.47
CA GLN A 96 -5.29 7.67 -25.29
C GLN A 96 -3.87 8.26 -25.19
N ILE A 97 -3.52 8.79 -24.01
CA ILE A 97 -2.18 9.34 -23.75
C ILE A 97 -1.25 8.17 -23.45
N TYR A 98 -0.63 7.66 -24.51
CA TYR A 98 0.30 6.52 -24.47
C TYR A 98 1.78 6.94 -24.46
N GLN A 99 2.06 8.14 -24.95
CA GLN A 99 3.41 8.65 -25.06
C GLN A 99 3.80 9.33 -23.75
N VAL A 100 4.61 8.63 -22.96
CA VAL A 100 5.32 9.21 -21.82
C VAL A 100 6.74 9.55 -22.28
N PRO A 101 7.32 10.67 -21.81
CA PRO A 101 8.71 11.02 -22.10
C PRO A 101 9.66 9.86 -21.84
N GLU A 102 10.66 9.66 -22.72
CA GLU A 102 11.57 8.50 -22.64
C GLU A 102 12.30 8.39 -21.30
N ILE A 103 12.57 9.51 -20.63
CA ILE A 103 13.16 9.53 -19.28
C ILE A 103 12.33 8.75 -18.25
N LEU A 104 11.01 8.61 -18.46
CA LEU A 104 10.11 7.84 -17.59
C LEU A 104 10.07 6.35 -17.92
N ASN A 105 10.73 5.89 -18.99
CA ASN A 105 10.78 4.46 -19.35
C ASN A 105 11.47 3.60 -18.29
N ILE A 106 12.35 4.20 -17.46
CA ILE A 106 12.95 3.49 -16.32
C ILE A 106 11.86 2.89 -15.40
N PHE A 107 10.72 3.57 -15.25
CA PHE A 107 9.58 3.13 -14.45
C PHE A 107 8.71 2.05 -15.12
N ARG A 108 9.13 1.50 -16.26
CA ARG A 108 8.44 0.40 -16.97
C ARG A 108 9.29 -0.88 -17.05
N SER A 109 10.36 -0.96 -16.26
CA SER A 109 11.27 -2.10 -16.24
C SER A 109 10.72 -3.25 -15.38
N LYS A 110 10.30 -4.36 -16.02
CA LYS A 110 9.84 -5.58 -15.33
C LYS A 110 10.88 -6.16 -14.36
N PRO A 111 12.17 -6.33 -14.74
CA PRO A 111 13.17 -6.88 -13.82
C PRO A 111 13.36 -6.03 -12.56
N ILE A 112 13.44 -4.70 -12.72
CA ILE A 112 13.57 -3.80 -11.56
C ILE A 112 12.31 -3.86 -10.69
N GLY A 113 11.13 -3.91 -11.31
CA GLY A 113 9.87 -4.09 -10.58
C GLY A 113 9.86 -5.34 -9.70
N ILE A 114 10.30 -6.48 -10.23
CA ILE A 114 10.41 -7.74 -9.48
C ILE A 114 11.39 -7.59 -8.31
N ILE A 115 12.56 -7.01 -8.54
CA ILE A 115 13.58 -6.80 -7.48
C ILE A 115 13.00 -5.94 -6.35
N LEU A 116 12.31 -4.86 -6.67
CA LEU A 116 11.69 -3.98 -5.67
C LEU A 116 10.61 -4.69 -4.85
N ILE A 117 9.78 -5.52 -5.50
CA ILE A 117 8.78 -6.34 -4.81
C ILE A 117 9.46 -7.32 -3.84
N LEU A 118 10.50 -8.03 -4.28
CA LEU A 118 11.23 -8.97 -3.43
C LEU A 118 11.89 -8.28 -2.24
N VAL A 119 12.55 -7.14 -2.47
CA VAL A 119 13.15 -6.32 -1.39
C VAL A 119 12.09 -5.87 -0.40
N SER A 120 10.93 -5.40 -0.89
CA SER A 120 9.81 -5.01 -0.02
C SER A 120 9.32 -6.17 0.85
N LEU A 121 9.13 -7.36 0.29
CA LEU A 121 8.72 -8.55 1.05
C LEU A 121 9.75 -8.95 2.11
N ILE A 122 11.04 -8.83 1.81
CA ILE A 122 12.12 -9.09 2.77
C ILE A 122 12.04 -8.09 3.94
N ILE A 123 11.87 -6.79 3.65
CA ILE A 123 11.74 -5.76 4.69
C ILE A 123 10.52 -6.05 5.57
N PHE A 124 9.36 -6.35 4.99
CA PHE A 124 8.17 -6.73 5.77
C PHE A 124 8.43 -7.93 6.66
N TYR A 125 9.02 -8.99 6.12
CA TYR A 125 9.31 -10.20 6.89
C TYR A 125 10.23 -9.90 8.08
N ILE A 126 11.31 -9.14 7.87
CA ILE A 126 12.25 -8.78 8.93
C ILE A 126 11.58 -7.86 9.97
N SER A 127 10.76 -6.90 9.54
CA SER A 127 9.99 -6.02 10.43
C SER A 127 9.02 -6.80 11.30
N ILE A 128 8.18 -7.65 10.71
CA ILE A 128 7.20 -8.47 11.44
C ILE A 128 7.91 -9.41 12.42
N LYS A 129 9.06 -9.98 12.03
CA LYS A 129 9.86 -10.83 12.92
C LYS A 129 10.31 -10.09 14.18
N GLN A 130 10.61 -8.79 14.09
CA GLN A 130 10.96 -7.99 15.28
C GLN A 130 9.75 -7.78 16.20
N PHE A 131 8.57 -7.50 15.65
CA PHE A 131 7.34 -7.37 16.43
C PHE A 131 6.99 -8.68 17.15
N ASN A 132 7.00 -9.80 16.42
CA ASN A 132 6.74 -11.12 17.01
C ASN A 132 7.72 -11.49 18.12
N LYS A 133 9.01 -11.14 17.95
CA LYS A 133 10.05 -11.41 18.97
C LYS A 133 9.80 -10.67 20.28
N HIS A 134 9.16 -9.50 20.23
CA HIS A 134 8.89 -8.67 21.41
C HIS A 134 7.41 -8.73 21.85
N SER A 135 6.61 -9.62 21.24
CA SER A 135 5.17 -9.74 21.50
C SER A 135 4.40 -8.42 21.32
N GLU A 136 4.83 -7.61 20.36
CA GLU A 136 4.19 -6.36 19.96
C GLU A 136 3.34 -6.57 18.70
N ASP A 137 2.32 -5.73 18.52
CA ASP A 137 1.47 -5.72 17.32
C ASP A 137 1.91 -4.61 16.36
N PRO A 138 2.23 -4.90 15.09
CA PRO A 138 2.60 -3.88 14.10
C PRO A 138 1.45 -2.99 13.64
N ILE A 139 0.21 -3.26 14.07
CA ILE A 139 -0.96 -2.45 13.72
C ILE A 139 -0.93 -1.14 14.53
N PRO A 140 -0.93 0.05 13.90
CA PRO A 140 -0.80 1.33 14.61
C PRO A 140 -1.93 1.65 15.60
N THR A 141 -3.08 1.00 15.44
CA THR A 141 -4.24 1.14 16.34
C THR A 141 -4.23 0.18 17.53
N SER A 142 -3.17 -0.62 17.66
CA SER A 142 -2.94 -1.51 18.80
C SER A 142 -2.07 -0.82 19.85
N PRO A 143 -2.29 -1.09 21.16
CA PRO A 143 -1.45 -0.53 22.21
C PRO A 143 -0.02 -1.09 22.12
N SER A 144 0.98 -0.21 22.27
CA SER A 144 2.39 -0.62 22.31
C SER A 144 2.90 -0.67 23.74
N ASN A 145 3.57 -1.75 24.17
CA ASN A 145 4.13 -1.84 25.54
C ASN A 145 5.60 -1.43 25.60
N LEU A 146 6.32 -1.53 24.48
CA LEU A 146 7.70 -1.08 24.35
C LEU A 146 8.01 -0.51 22.96
N ILE A 147 9.16 0.15 22.84
CA ILE A 147 9.68 0.66 21.57
C ILE A 147 10.75 -0.30 21.03
N ILE A 148 10.53 -0.81 19.82
CA ILE A 148 11.52 -1.61 19.10
C ILE A 148 12.52 -0.68 18.42
N ILE A 149 13.77 -0.67 18.91
CA ILE A 149 14.86 0.19 18.37
C ILE A 149 15.97 -0.59 17.66
N ASN A 150 15.88 -1.92 17.63
CA ASN A 150 16.94 -2.81 17.15
C ASN A 150 16.64 -3.40 15.76
N GLY A 151 17.66 -3.94 15.10
CA GLY A 151 17.52 -4.62 13.82
C GLY A 151 17.15 -3.63 12.71
N ILE A 152 16.10 -3.91 11.93
CA ILE A 152 15.70 -3.02 10.84
C ILE A 152 15.25 -1.63 11.34
N TYR A 153 14.77 -1.55 12.59
CA TYR A 153 14.34 -0.30 13.22
C TYR A 153 15.51 0.61 13.64
N SER A 154 16.76 0.11 13.68
CA SER A 154 17.91 1.00 13.92
C SER A 154 18.32 1.82 12.68
N TYR A 155 17.83 1.46 11.49
CA TYR A 155 18.13 2.15 10.24
C TYR A 155 17.06 3.18 9.84
N THR A 156 15.81 2.85 10.11
CA THR A 156 14.67 3.74 9.87
C THR A 156 13.59 3.44 10.89
N ARG A 157 12.88 4.48 11.35
CA ARG A 157 11.75 4.30 12.27
C ARG A 157 10.52 3.65 11.62
N ASN A 158 10.43 3.70 10.29
CA ASN A 158 9.24 3.32 9.52
C ASN A 158 9.52 2.29 8.39
N PRO A 159 10.20 1.16 8.66
CA PRO A 159 10.62 0.22 7.62
C PRO A 159 9.44 -0.44 6.89
N MET A 160 8.32 -0.70 7.58
CA MET A 160 7.11 -1.27 6.96
C MET A 160 6.45 -0.30 5.98
N TYR A 161 6.44 1.01 6.29
CA TYR A 161 5.90 2.02 5.37
C TYR A 161 6.81 2.22 4.16
N LEU A 162 8.13 2.16 4.35
CA LEU A 162 9.07 2.11 3.24
C LEU A 162 8.80 0.89 2.35
N ALA A 163 8.60 -0.28 2.94
CA ALA A 163 8.27 -1.49 2.19
C ALA A 163 6.97 -1.35 1.39
N LEU A 164 5.91 -0.73 1.94
CA LEU A 164 4.67 -0.44 1.19
C LEU A 164 4.94 0.44 -0.04
N LEU A 165 5.76 1.49 0.10
CA LEU A 165 6.07 2.39 -1.02
C LEU A 165 6.92 1.68 -2.09
N LEU A 166 7.92 0.88 -1.69
CA LEU A 166 8.71 0.06 -2.61
C LEU A 166 7.86 -0.99 -3.32
N MET A 167 6.90 -1.60 -2.62
CA MET A 167 5.95 -2.54 -3.20
C MET A 167 5.11 -1.86 -4.29
N GLN A 168 4.59 -0.66 -4.01
CA GLN A 168 3.78 0.09 -4.96
C GLN A 168 4.56 0.43 -6.23
N ILE A 169 5.78 0.94 -6.08
CA ILE A 169 6.67 1.23 -7.20
C ILE A 169 6.95 -0.05 -7.98
N GLY A 170 7.32 -1.14 -7.29
CA GLY A 170 7.63 -2.41 -7.91
C GLY A 170 6.47 -2.99 -8.72
N ILE A 171 5.25 -2.96 -8.19
CA ILE A 171 4.04 -3.39 -8.89
C ILE A 171 3.77 -2.51 -10.12
N GLY A 172 3.85 -1.18 -9.98
CA GLY A 172 3.67 -0.27 -11.10
C GLY A 172 4.67 -0.51 -12.24
N MET A 173 5.93 -0.77 -11.90
CA MET A 173 6.98 -1.10 -12.87
C MET A 173 6.78 -2.47 -13.52
N LEU A 174 6.46 -3.49 -12.73
CA LEU A 174 6.18 -4.85 -13.20
C LEU A 174 5.02 -4.87 -14.20
N LEU A 175 3.96 -4.14 -13.89
CA LEU A 175 2.78 -4.03 -14.74
C LEU A 175 2.94 -2.97 -15.83
N SER A 176 4.05 -2.23 -15.88
CA SER A 176 4.24 -1.11 -16.81
C SER A 176 3.12 -0.04 -16.75
N VAL A 177 2.50 0.12 -15.58
CA VAL A 177 1.45 1.12 -15.32
C VAL A 177 2.05 2.29 -14.54
N ILE A 178 2.54 3.30 -15.27
CA ILE A 178 3.24 4.47 -14.70
C ILE A 178 2.42 5.22 -13.64
N HIS A 179 1.09 5.25 -13.79
CA HIS A 179 0.19 5.90 -12.83
C HIS A 179 0.33 5.31 -11.43
N ILE A 180 0.52 3.99 -11.29
CA ILE A 180 0.72 3.34 -9.99
C ILE A 180 2.00 3.85 -9.32
N VAL A 181 3.08 4.02 -10.09
CA VAL A 181 4.35 4.57 -9.62
C VAL A 181 4.20 6.03 -9.21
N MET A 182 3.54 6.86 -10.02
CA MET A 182 3.29 8.28 -9.72
C MET A 182 2.45 8.45 -8.45
N PHE A 183 1.43 7.61 -8.26
CA PHE A 183 0.58 7.60 -7.07
C PHE A 183 1.31 7.16 -5.81
N THR A 184 2.55 6.66 -5.88
CA THR A 184 3.37 6.43 -4.69
C THR A 184 3.64 7.73 -3.95
N VAL A 185 3.74 8.87 -4.65
CA VAL A 185 3.86 10.19 -4.02
C VAL A 185 2.63 10.49 -3.18
N LEU A 186 1.43 10.24 -3.71
CA LEU A 186 0.18 10.40 -2.96
C LEU A 186 0.14 9.47 -1.75
N THR A 187 0.45 8.18 -1.93
CA THR A 187 0.52 7.21 -0.82
C THR A 187 1.50 7.66 0.26
N TYR A 188 2.69 8.14 -0.13
CA TYR A 188 3.70 8.66 0.79
C TYR A 188 3.16 9.84 1.60
N LEU A 189 2.51 10.82 0.96
CA LEU A 189 1.96 11.98 1.65
C LEU A 189 0.87 11.55 2.64
N ILE A 190 -0.02 10.64 2.25
CA ILE A 190 -1.08 10.15 3.13
C ILE A 190 -0.48 9.41 4.33
N LEU A 191 0.45 8.48 4.11
CA LEU A 191 1.12 7.75 5.19
C LEU A 191 1.86 8.71 6.12
N LYS A 192 2.60 9.68 5.57
CA LYS A 192 3.35 10.65 6.37
C LYS A 192 2.46 11.43 7.32
N TYR A 193 1.40 12.05 6.80
CA TYR A 193 0.60 13.01 7.58
C TYR A 193 -0.51 12.35 8.40
N PHE A 194 -1.09 11.25 7.94
CA PHE A 194 -2.27 10.64 8.57
C PHE A 194 -2.01 9.30 9.26
N VAL A 195 -0.78 8.76 9.16
CA VAL A 195 -0.38 7.54 9.87
C VAL A 195 0.85 7.81 10.73
N ILE A 196 1.97 8.16 10.10
CA ILE A 196 3.27 8.29 10.77
C ILE A 196 3.24 9.41 11.80
N PHE A 197 2.74 10.60 11.46
CA PHE A 197 2.72 11.71 12.42
C PHE A 197 1.84 11.42 13.65
N PRO A 198 0.59 10.93 13.51
CA PRO A 198 -0.19 10.48 14.66
C PRO A 198 0.47 9.36 15.48
N GLU A 199 1.10 8.39 14.82
CA GLU A 199 1.79 7.28 15.48
C GLU A 199 3.03 7.74 16.25
N GLU A 200 3.88 8.57 15.65
CA GLU A 200 5.03 9.15 16.34
C GLU A 200 4.60 10.01 17.54
N LYS A 201 3.51 10.77 17.39
CA LYS A 201 2.97 11.58 18.49
C LYS A 201 2.49 10.69 19.65
N TYR A 202 1.74 9.64 19.34
CA TYR A 202 1.31 8.66 20.35
C TYR A 202 2.51 8.04 21.09
N LEU A 203 3.55 7.65 20.36
CA LEU A 203 4.77 7.08 20.96
C LEU A 203 5.55 8.10 21.80
N GLU A 204 5.60 9.37 21.39
CA GLU A 204 6.16 10.46 22.20
C GLU A 204 5.37 10.65 23.50
N ASP A 205 4.05 10.75 23.41
CA ASP A 205 3.17 10.98 24.56
C ASP A 205 3.25 9.80 25.54
N LYS A 206 3.37 8.56 25.04
CA LYS A 206 3.40 7.33 25.86
C LYS A 206 4.76 7.05 26.50
N PHE A 207 5.86 7.21 25.75
CA PHE A 207 7.19 6.77 26.19
C PHE A 207 8.15 7.94 26.51
N GLY A 208 7.73 9.18 26.27
CA GLY A 208 8.47 10.40 26.61
C GLY A 208 9.90 10.39 26.08
N ASP A 209 10.86 10.65 26.98
CA ASP A 209 12.29 10.79 26.65
C ASP A 209 12.89 9.57 25.96
N ILE A 210 12.37 8.36 26.20
CA ILE A 210 12.85 7.15 25.55
C ILE A 210 12.65 7.27 24.03
N TYR A 211 11.45 7.66 23.60
CA TYR A 211 11.16 7.82 22.18
C TYR A 211 11.85 9.05 21.60
N VAL A 212 11.90 10.17 22.33
CA VAL A 212 12.59 11.39 21.86
C VAL A 212 14.07 11.13 21.58
N ARG A 213 14.77 10.37 22.43
CA ARG A 213 16.16 9.96 22.16
C ARG A 213 16.27 9.09 20.91
N TYR A 214 15.36 8.14 20.74
CA TYR A 214 15.32 7.29 19.54
C TYR A 214 15.08 8.10 18.25
N LYS A 215 14.18 9.09 18.27
CA LYS A 215 13.94 9.99 17.12
C LYS A 215 15.17 10.80 16.71
N LYS A 216 16.05 11.13 17.67
CA LYS A 216 17.30 11.86 17.42
C LYS A 216 18.37 10.95 16.82
N SER A 217 18.37 9.66 17.15
CA SER A 217 19.37 8.70 16.64
C SER A 217 19.00 8.08 15.31
N VAL A 218 17.70 7.98 14.99
CA VAL A 218 17.22 7.30 13.77
C VAL A 218 16.30 8.20 12.97
N ASN A 219 16.57 8.32 11.67
CA ASN A 219 15.74 9.11 10.77
C ASN A 219 14.35 8.47 10.58
N ARG A 220 13.37 9.31 10.23
CA ARG A 220 11.99 8.85 9.97
C ARG A 220 11.92 7.93 8.75
N TRP A 221 12.69 8.31 7.74
CA TRP A 221 12.95 7.61 6.48
C TRP A 221 14.47 7.38 6.39
N ILE A 222 14.94 6.60 5.42
CA ILE A 222 16.39 6.41 5.19
C ILE A 222 17.10 7.76 5.08
#